data_AF-A0A956N2F1-F1
#
_entry.id   AF-A0A956N2F1-F1
#
_cell.length_a   1.000
_cell.length_b   1.000
_cell.length_c   1.000
_cell.angle_alpha   90.00
_cell.angle_beta   90.00
_cell.angle_gamma   90.00
#
_symmetry.space_group_name_H-M   'P 1'
#
loop_
_entity.id
_entity.type
_entity.pdbx_description
1 polymer ?
#
loop_
_entity_poly.entity_id
_entity_poly.type
_entity_poly.pdbx_seq_one_letter_code
_entity_poly.pdbx_strand_id
1 'polypeptide(L)'
;MKKISIYLSTLLMVLFFTNCDLAKKIAQVDQNLKKATNQLPARAYQIDYPNNPDRIKPTSYTNAPALKVNYNPNGVKYKDFVFQDFNITTEYYAKDVITQKGKSMNLIMDILTPKGDNTTNRPCIVYLFGGGFTMKVDDGIQEMCKGMALKGYVVCAVDYRIGFSGELDLIQCKTTNTDEFNLAVL
;
A
#
# COMPACT_ATOMS: atom_id res chain seq x y z
N MET A 1 -59.18 -25.58 18.00
CA MET A 1 -58.53 -24.46 17.29
C MET A 1 -57.50 -23.66 18.11
N LYS A 2 -57.60 -23.56 19.46
CA LYS A 2 -56.63 -22.82 20.30
C LYS A 2 -55.20 -23.40 20.33
N LYS A 3 -55.02 -24.73 20.20
CA LYS A 3 -53.69 -25.38 20.30
C LYS A 3 -52.75 -25.04 19.14
N ILE A 4 -53.26 -24.88 17.91
CA ILE A 4 -52.46 -24.55 16.71
C ILE A 4 -51.91 -23.12 16.77
N SER A 5 -52.67 -22.18 17.33
CA SER A 5 -52.26 -20.78 17.50
C SER A 5 -51.07 -20.64 18.48
N ILE A 6 -51.04 -21.46 19.54
CA ILE A 6 -49.92 -21.49 20.52
C ILE A 6 -48.64 -22.04 19.87
N TYR A 7 -48.73 -23.07 19.02
CA TYR A 7 -47.57 -23.60 18.30
C TYR A 7 -47.04 -22.64 17.22
N LEU A 8 -47.92 -21.90 16.56
CA LEU A 8 -47.51 -20.91 15.56
C LEU A 8 -46.85 -19.67 16.20
N SER A 9 -47.34 -19.25 17.36
CA SER A 9 -46.76 -18.16 18.16
C SER A 9 -45.38 -18.53 18.75
N THR A 10 -45.23 -19.75 19.25
CA THR A 10 -43.95 -20.22 19.81
C THR A 10 -42.91 -20.49 18.72
N LEU A 11 -43.30 -21.02 17.56
CA LEU A 11 -42.41 -21.20 16.40
C LEU A 11 -41.89 -19.86 15.85
N LEU A 12 -42.75 -18.83 15.80
CA LEU A 12 -42.37 -17.49 15.36
C LEU A 12 -41.39 -16.82 16.35
N MET A 13 -41.56 -17.03 17.66
CA MET A 13 -40.63 -16.52 18.67
C MET A 13 -39.23 -17.15 18.57
N VAL A 14 -39.14 -18.47 18.33
CA VAL A 14 -37.85 -19.17 18.17
C VAL A 14 -37.06 -18.67 16.94
N LEU A 15 -37.76 -18.27 15.87
CA LEU A 15 -37.15 -17.65 14.69
C LEU A 15 -36.64 -16.22 14.96
N PHE A 16 -37.18 -15.52 15.95
CA PHE A 16 -36.67 -14.21 16.37
C PHE A 16 -35.47 -14.31 17.32
N PHE A 17 -35.39 -15.34 18.17
CA PHE A 17 -34.25 -15.51 19.09
C PHE A 17 -32.97 -16.03 18.43
N THR A 18 -33.08 -16.77 17.32
CA THR A 18 -31.92 -17.35 16.60
C THR A 18 -31.14 -16.34 15.77
N ASN A 19 -31.78 -15.24 15.34
CA ASN A 19 -31.12 -14.18 14.55
C ASN A 19 -30.27 -13.23 15.41
N CYS A 20 -30.45 -13.21 16.73
CA CYS A 20 -29.67 -12.35 17.62
C CYS A 20 -28.21 -12.80 17.78
N ASP A 21 -27.89 -14.08 17.67
CA ASP A 21 -26.51 -14.57 17.79
C ASP A 21 -25.67 -14.24 16.57
N LEU A 22 -26.28 -14.20 15.38
CA LEU A 22 -25.63 -13.73 14.16
C LEU A 22 -25.38 -12.21 14.23
N ALA A 23 -26.35 -11.43 14.72
CA ALA A 23 -26.19 -10.00 14.93
C ALA A 23 -25.09 -9.67 15.96
N LYS A 24 -25.00 -10.45 17.05
CA LYS A 24 -23.91 -10.32 18.04
C LYS A 24 -22.55 -10.69 17.45
N LYS A 25 -22.45 -11.73 16.61
CA LYS A 25 -21.22 -12.08 15.90
C LYS A 25 -20.78 -10.99 14.91
N ILE A 26 -21.70 -10.42 14.13
CA ILE A 26 -21.40 -9.31 13.20
C ILE A 26 -21.01 -8.05 13.98
N ALA A 27 -21.70 -7.72 15.07
CA ALA A 27 -21.33 -6.60 15.94
C ALA A 27 -19.97 -6.81 16.63
N GLN A 28 -19.64 -8.05 17.01
CA GLN A 28 -18.33 -8.41 17.56
C GLN A 28 -17.25 -8.31 16.48
N VAL A 29 -17.52 -8.70 15.23
CA VAL A 29 -16.63 -8.53 14.08
C VAL A 29 -16.40 -7.05 13.79
N ASP A 30 -17.45 -6.21 13.81
CA ASP A 30 -17.34 -4.75 13.66
C ASP A 30 -16.59 -4.09 14.82
N GLN A 31 -16.79 -4.55 16.06
CA GLN A 31 -16.03 -4.05 17.21
C GLN A 31 -14.57 -4.52 17.19
N ASN A 32 -14.29 -5.73 16.70
CA ASN A 32 -12.94 -6.25 16.53
C ASN A 32 -12.21 -5.56 15.36
N LEU A 33 -12.93 -5.22 14.27
CA LEU A 33 -12.44 -4.36 13.18
C LEU A 33 -12.19 -2.94 13.68
N LYS A 34 -13.08 -2.37 14.51
CA LYS A 34 -12.90 -1.05 15.12
C LYS A 34 -11.74 -1.00 16.14
N LYS A 35 -11.53 -2.09 16.89
CA LYS A 35 -10.35 -2.28 17.76
C LYS A 35 -9.07 -2.47 16.95
N ALA A 36 -9.13 -3.15 15.81
CA ALA A 36 -8.02 -3.26 14.86
C ALA A 36 -7.70 -1.94 14.15
N THR A 37 -8.70 -1.06 13.91
CA THR A 37 -8.46 0.30 13.39
C THR A 37 -7.89 1.26 14.44
N ASN A 38 -8.16 1.04 15.73
CA ASN A 38 -7.55 1.82 16.83
C ASN A 38 -6.22 1.25 17.34
N GLN A 39 -5.71 0.20 16.68
CA GLN A 39 -4.37 -0.34 16.93
C GLN A 39 -3.65 -0.60 15.59
N LEU A 40 -3.83 0.31 14.63
CA LEU A 40 -2.86 0.49 13.57
C LEU A 40 -1.52 0.89 14.23
N PRO A 41 -0.37 0.38 13.76
CA PRO A 41 0.92 0.90 14.24
C PRO A 41 0.95 2.43 14.14
N ALA A 42 1.72 3.10 15.00
CA ALA A 42 2.00 4.51 14.83
C ALA A 42 2.69 4.73 13.49
N ARG A 43 1.91 4.97 12.42
CA ARG A 43 2.43 5.04 11.06
C ARG A 43 3.29 6.29 10.94
N ALA A 44 4.49 6.06 10.44
CA ALA A 44 5.35 7.05 9.86
C ALA A 44 4.72 7.65 8.60
N TYR A 45 4.12 8.83 8.72
CA TYR A 45 3.65 9.76 7.68
C TYR A 45 3.20 9.21 6.30
N GLN A 46 1.95 9.54 5.95
CA GLN A 46 1.39 9.29 4.61
C GLN A 46 1.55 10.55 3.75
N ILE A 47 2.24 10.43 2.61
CA ILE A 47 2.24 11.44 1.56
C ILE A 47 0.84 11.54 0.97
N ASP A 48 0.31 12.75 0.90
CA ASP A 48 -0.92 13.06 0.18
C ASP A 48 -0.61 13.22 -1.32
N TYR A 49 -0.64 12.11 -2.04
CA TYR A 49 -0.37 12.10 -3.46
C TYR A 49 -1.53 12.71 -4.27
N PRO A 50 -1.26 13.41 -5.39
CA PRO A 50 -2.30 13.82 -6.31
C PRO A 50 -3.15 12.62 -6.74
N ASN A 51 -4.47 12.83 -6.76
CA ASN A 51 -5.41 11.79 -7.17
C ASN A 51 -5.15 11.38 -8.63
N ASN A 52 -4.88 10.10 -8.83
CA ASN A 52 -4.69 9.52 -10.16
C ASN A 52 -5.28 8.10 -10.16
N PRO A 53 -6.21 7.77 -11.09
CA PRO A 53 -6.87 6.46 -11.12
C PRO A 53 -5.92 5.31 -11.49
N ASP A 54 -4.82 5.58 -12.19
CA ASP A 54 -3.84 4.58 -12.64
C ASP A 54 -2.78 4.28 -11.57
N ARG A 55 -2.81 4.97 -10.43
CA ARG A 55 -1.88 4.77 -9.32
C ARG A 55 -2.04 3.39 -8.70
N ILE A 56 -0.94 2.65 -8.62
CA ILE A 56 -0.89 1.40 -7.85
C ILE A 56 -0.90 1.76 -6.37
N LYS A 57 -1.95 1.31 -5.68
CA LYS A 57 -2.12 1.50 -4.23
C LYS A 57 -1.31 0.46 -3.47
N PRO A 58 -0.62 0.83 -2.38
CA PRO A 58 0.01 -0.14 -1.49
C PRO A 58 -1.04 -1.11 -0.93
N THR A 59 -0.69 -2.38 -0.93
CA THR A 59 -1.51 -3.50 -0.42
C THR A 59 -1.29 -3.75 1.06
N SER A 60 -0.13 -3.38 1.57
CA SER A 60 0.22 -3.45 2.99
C SER A 60 1.17 -2.31 3.35
N TYR A 61 1.19 -1.99 4.64
CA TYR A 61 2.08 -1.01 5.25
C TYR A 61 2.85 -1.71 6.36
N THR A 62 4.13 -1.42 6.48
CA THR A 62 4.92 -1.87 7.61
C THR A 62 4.68 -1.00 8.83
N ASN A 63 4.77 -1.62 10.00
CA ASN A 63 4.67 -0.95 11.28
C ASN A 63 6.02 -0.27 11.59
N ALA A 64 6.22 0.97 11.17
CA ALA A 64 7.46 1.72 11.38
C ALA A 64 7.20 3.07 12.07
N PRO A 65 8.11 3.55 12.95
CA PRO A 65 7.99 4.84 13.62
C PRO A 65 8.18 6.01 12.66
N ALA A 66 7.48 7.13 12.92
CA ALA A 66 7.56 8.35 12.13
C ALA A 66 8.96 8.94 11.96
N LEU A 67 9.27 9.40 10.74
CA LEU A 67 10.47 10.17 10.43
C LEU A 67 10.48 11.42 11.31
N LYS A 68 11.51 11.52 12.15
CA LYS A 68 11.81 12.74 12.89
C LYS A 68 12.60 13.69 12.01
N VAL A 69 11.99 14.82 11.65
CA VAL A 69 12.62 15.87 10.84
C VAL A 69 13.17 16.96 11.76
N ASN A 70 14.49 17.10 11.78
CA ASN A 70 15.17 18.21 12.44
C ASN A 70 15.57 19.24 11.40
N TYR A 71 14.68 20.20 11.15
CA TYR A 71 14.90 21.26 10.17
C TYR A 71 16.10 22.13 10.55
N ASN A 72 17.04 22.29 9.63
CA ASN A 72 18.21 23.14 9.77
C ASN A 72 18.40 23.97 8.48
N PRO A 73 17.96 25.25 8.44
CA PRO A 73 18.10 26.09 7.25
C PRO A 73 19.56 26.34 6.85
N ASN A 74 20.48 26.28 7.81
CA ASN A 74 21.91 26.47 7.60
C ASN A 74 22.65 25.13 7.42
N GLY A 75 21.91 24.04 7.25
CA GLY A 75 22.46 22.71 7.04
C GLY A 75 23.05 22.53 5.64
N VAL A 76 23.69 21.38 5.43
CA VAL A 76 24.25 21.01 4.13
C VAL A 76 23.17 20.30 3.32
N LYS A 77 22.85 20.81 2.12
CA LYS A 77 21.94 20.14 1.16
C LYS A 77 22.39 18.70 0.92
N TYR A 78 21.42 17.82 0.70
CA TYR A 78 21.60 16.38 0.46
C TYR A 78 22.11 15.59 1.67
N LYS A 79 22.36 16.25 2.82
CA LYS A 79 22.73 15.61 4.08
C LYS A 79 21.73 15.95 5.19
N ASP A 80 21.44 17.23 5.37
CA ASP A 80 20.58 17.76 6.43
C ASP A 80 19.18 18.09 5.90
N PHE A 81 18.18 18.15 6.79
CA PHE A 81 16.83 18.59 6.40
C PHE A 81 16.81 20.12 6.28
N VAL A 82 17.05 20.61 5.08
CA VAL A 82 17.19 22.04 4.79
C VAL A 82 15.95 22.65 4.14
N PHE A 83 14.96 21.84 3.77
CA PHE A 83 13.64 22.25 3.30
C PHE A 83 12.56 21.81 4.29
N GLN A 84 11.45 22.56 4.32
CA GLN A 84 10.29 22.27 5.18
C GLN A 84 9.15 21.56 4.43
N ASP A 85 9.11 21.71 3.12
CA ASP A 85 8.00 21.26 2.27
C ASP A 85 8.52 20.85 0.88
N PHE A 86 7.68 20.13 0.15
CA PHE A 86 7.96 19.65 -1.20
C PHE A 86 6.70 19.68 -2.06
N ASN A 87 6.86 19.85 -3.36
CA ASN A 87 5.79 19.72 -4.34
C ASN A 87 5.79 18.31 -4.92
N ILE A 88 4.62 17.82 -5.31
CA ILE A 88 4.46 16.54 -6.00
C ILE A 88 3.87 16.80 -7.38
N THR A 89 4.51 16.26 -8.40
CA THR A 89 3.99 16.24 -9.78
C THR A 89 3.87 14.80 -10.23
N THR A 90 2.67 14.39 -10.68
CA THR A 90 2.45 13.04 -11.21
C THR A 90 2.54 13.07 -12.73
N GLU A 91 3.42 12.23 -13.29
CA GLU A 91 3.66 12.15 -14.73
C GLU A 91 3.41 10.75 -15.27
N TYR A 92 2.85 10.67 -16.47
CA TYR A 92 2.72 9.42 -17.22
C TYR A 92 4.00 9.18 -18.03
N TYR A 93 4.76 8.14 -17.70
CA TYR A 93 5.97 7.81 -18.44
C TYR A 93 5.76 6.69 -19.48
N ALA A 94 4.69 5.92 -19.34
CA ALA A 94 4.27 4.94 -20.34
C ALA A 94 2.74 4.83 -20.35
N LYS A 95 2.18 4.64 -21.54
CA LYS A 95 0.74 4.44 -21.76
C LYS A 95 0.50 3.15 -22.53
N ASP A 96 -0.68 2.59 -22.33
CA ASP A 96 -1.14 1.39 -23.03
C ASP A 96 -0.19 0.20 -22.96
N VAL A 97 0.51 0.04 -21.82
CA VAL A 97 1.41 -1.09 -21.64
C VAL A 97 0.62 -2.34 -21.32
N ILE A 98 1.02 -3.46 -21.93
CA ILE A 98 0.35 -4.74 -21.73
C ILE A 98 0.92 -5.41 -20.48
N THR A 99 0.04 -5.73 -19.54
CA THR A 99 0.34 -6.56 -18.37
C THR A 99 0.52 -8.02 -18.77
N GLN A 100 1.11 -8.84 -17.90
CA GLN A 100 1.26 -10.27 -18.13
C GLN A 100 -0.07 -10.97 -18.48
N LYS A 101 -1.19 -10.49 -17.92
CA LYS A 101 -2.55 -11.04 -18.16
C LYS A 101 -3.23 -10.45 -19.40
N GLY A 102 -2.49 -9.76 -20.27
CA GLY A 102 -3.01 -9.18 -21.52
C GLY A 102 -3.87 -7.92 -21.34
N LYS A 103 -3.98 -7.37 -20.12
CA LYS A 103 -4.71 -6.11 -19.87
C LYS A 103 -3.81 -4.91 -20.13
N SER A 104 -4.35 -3.86 -20.75
CA SER A 104 -3.69 -2.57 -20.87
C SER A 104 -3.70 -1.82 -19.53
N MET A 105 -2.61 -1.10 -19.24
CA MET A 105 -2.53 -0.14 -18.13
C MET A 105 -1.62 1.04 -18.50
N ASN A 106 -1.79 2.16 -17.81
CA ASN A 106 -0.86 3.29 -17.87
C ASN A 106 0.09 3.24 -16.67
N LEU A 107 1.32 3.72 -16.85
CA LEU A 107 2.30 3.78 -15.77
C LEU A 107 2.68 5.22 -15.49
N ILE A 108 2.66 5.54 -14.19
CA ILE A 108 2.93 6.87 -13.67
C ILE A 108 4.14 6.87 -12.75
N MET A 109 4.70 8.05 -12.53
CA MET A 109 5.63 8.32 -11.44
C MET A 109 5.23 9.59 -10.72
N ASP A 110 5.43 9.63 -9.40
CA ASP A 110 5.38 10.87 -8.64
C ASP A 110 6.77 11.45 -8.49
N ILE A 111 6.89 12.70 -8.87
CA ILE A 111 8.11 13.47 -8.78
C ILE A 111 7.96 14.42 -7.60
N LEU A 112 8.69 14.13 -6.52
CA LEU A 112 8.78 15.00 -5.35
C LEU A 112 9.96 15.95 -5.54
N THR A 113 9.69 17.26 -5.38
CA THR A 113 10.71 18.30 -5.49
C THR A 113 10.68 19.23 -4.27
N PRO A 114 11.84 19.59 -3.68
CA PRO A 114 11.88 20.53 -2.56
C PRO A 114 11.25 21.87 -2.95
N LYS A 115 10.36 22.39 -2.10
CA LYS A 115 9.67 23.64 -2.35
C LYS A 115 10.58 24.83 -2.04
N GLY A 116 10.62 25.80 -2.95
CA GLY A 116 11.49 26.98 -2.82
C GLY A 116 12.97 26.72 -3.13
N ASP A 117 13.32 25.56 -3.70
CA ASP A 117 14.68 25.27 -4.14
C ASP A 117 14.97 25.83 -5.53
N ASN A 118 15.92 26.77 -5.62
CA ASN A 118 16.36 27.39 -6.87
C ASN A 118 17.51 26.63 -7.56
N THR A 119 18.01 25.52 -6.99
CA THR A 119 19.11 24.75 -7.60
C THR A 119 18.64 23.99 -8.83
N THR A 120 19.22 24.23 -10.00
CA THR A 120 18.80 23.58 -11.26
C THR A 120 19.44 22.21 -11.50
N ASN A 121 20.65 21.97 -10.97
CA ASN A 121 21.35 20.69 -11.07
C ASN A 121 21.36 20.01 -9.70
N ARG A 122 20.42 19.09 -9.48
CA ARG A 122 20.26 18.37 -8.21
C ARG A 122 20.22 16.87 -8.44
N PRO A 123 20.77 16.06 -7.51
CA PRO A 123 20.69 14.61 -7.58
C PRO A 123 19.23 14.13 -7.58
N CYS A 124 18.97 13.12 -8.39
CA CYS A 124 17.68 12.47 -8.52
C CYS A 124 17.77 11.04 -7.98
N ILE A 125 16.78 10.64 -7.20
CA ILE A 125 16.59 9.27 -6.73
C ILE A 125 15.39 8.70 -7.46
N VAL A 126 15.60 7.63 -8.24
CA VAL A 126 14.51 6.85 -8.82
C VAL A 126 14.27 5.64 -7.92
N TYR A 127 13.08 5.54 -7.37
CA TYR A 127 12.71 4.46 -6.47
C TYR A 127 11.62 3.60 -7.09
N LEU A 128 11.84 2.28 -7.03
CA LEU A 128 10.91 1.25 -7.45
C LEU A 128 10.45 0.49 -6.20
N PHE A 129 9.14 0.38 -5.99
CA PHE A 129 8.60 -0.28 -4.82
C PHE A 129 8.89 -1.79 -4.76
N GLY A 130 8.99 -2.31 -3.53
CA GLY A 130 9.05 -3.75 -3.27
C GLY A 130 7.68 -4.44 -3.30
N GLY A 131 7.69 -5.76 -3.13
CA GLY A 131 6.49 -6.60 -3.21
C GLY A 131 6.55 -7.68 -4.31
N GLY A 132 7.77 -8.10 -4.67
CA GLY A 132 8.01 -9.31 -5.47
C GLY A 132 7.35 -9.30 -6.85
N PHE A 133 7.13 -8.12 -7.46
CA PHE A 133 6.43 -7.97 -8.74
C PHE A 133 4.96 -8.42 -8.75
N THR A 134 4.39 -8.73 -7.59
CA THR A 134 2.98 -9.16 -7.44
C THR A 134 2.12 -8.09 -6.79
N MET A 135 2.72 -7.25 -5.95
CA MET A 135 2.03 -6.22 -5.18
C MET A 135 2.95 -5.03 -4.89
N LYS A 136 2.37 -3.93 -4.42
CA LYS A 136 3.11 -2.80 -3.86
C LYS A 136 3.05 -2.86 -2.34
N VAL A 137 4.22 -2.88 -1.70
CA VAL A 137 4.36 -2.81 -0.24
C VAL A 137 4.93 -1.46 0.13
N ASP A 138 4.38 -0.84 1.18
CA ASP A 138 4.97 0.33 1.80
C ASP A 138 5.79 -0.08 3.03
N ASP A 139 7.09 -0.25 2.81
CA ASP A 139 8.09 -0.61 3.82
C ASP A 139 8.82 0.60 4.42
N GLY A 140 8.17 1.77 4.43
CA GLY A 140 8.78 3.04 4.82
C GLY A 140 9.23 3.89 3.62
N ILE A 141 8.82 3.50 2.40
CA ILE A 141 9.08 4.25 1.17
C ILE A 141 8.59 5.71 1.29
N GLN A 142 7.40 5.94 1.85
CA GLN A 142 6.85 7.31 1.91
C GLN A 142 7.71 8.22 2.80
N GLU A 143 8.24 7.68 3.90
CA GLU A 143 9.17 8.39 4.77
C GLU A 143 10.50 8.68 4.08
N MET A 144 11.03 7.70 3.35
CA MET A 144 12.25 7.88 2.59
C MET A 144 12.06 8.96 1.51
N CYS A 145 10.99 8.89 0.73
CA CYS A 145 10.67 9.87 -0.31
C CYS A 145 10.57 11.29 0.26
N LYS A 146 9.80 11.48 1.35
CA LYS A 146 9.75 12.76 2.06
C LYS A 146 11.11 13.18 2.57
N GLY A 147 11.81 12.29 3.28
CA GLY A 147 13.09 12.61 3.92
C GLY A 147 14.13 13.08 2.91
N MET A 148 14.20 12.42 1.75
CA MET A 148 15.11 12.79 0.67
C MET A 148 14.68 14.10 -0.01
N ALA A 149 13.38 14.30 -0.26
CA ALA A 149 12.88 15.57 -0.80
C ALA A 149 13.23 16.75 0.14
N LEU A 150 13.03 16.58 1.45
CA LEU A 150 13.36 17.61 2.45
C LEU A 150 14.87 17.84 2.64
N LYS A 151 15.72 16.91 2.21
CA LYS A 151 17.18 17.10 2.11
C LYS A 151 17.59 17.82 0.82
N GLY A 152 16.71 17.90 -0.18
CA GLY A 152 16.94 18.62 -1.43
C GLY A 152 16.98 17.76 -2.70
N TYR A 153 16.79 16.45 -2.59
CA TYR A 153 16.76 15.57 -3.75
C TYR A 153 15.48 15.75 -4.57
N VAL A 154 15.55 15.47 -5.88
CA VAL A 154 14.35 15.01 -6.61
C VAL A 154 14.15 13.54 -6.29
N VAL A 155 12.92 13.14 -5.98
CA VAL A 155 12.59 11.73 -5.79
C VAL A 155 11.49 11.35 -6.77
N CYS A 156 11.76 10.38 -7.64
CA CYS A 156 10.77 9.77 -8.52
C CYS A 156 10.30 8.45 -7.90
N ALA A 157 9.09 8.41 -7.35
CA ALA A 157 8.45 7.18 -6.91
C ALA A 157 7.66 6.59 -8.09
N VAL A 158 8.16 5.50 -8.67
CA VAL A 158 7.67 4.98 -9.95
C VAL A 158 6.75 3.79 -9.74
N ASP A 159 5.57 3.83 -10.36
CA ASP A 159 4.72 2.65 -10.50
C ASP A 159 5.16 1.83 -11.72
N TYR A 160 5.38 0.54 -11.53
CA TYR A 160 5.76 -0.41 -12.60
C TYR A 160 4.77 -1.57 -12.70
N ARG A 161 4.83 -2.33 -13.78
CA ARG A 161 3.94 -3.49 -14.00
C ARG A 161 4.09 -4.52 -12.89
N ILE A 162 2.96 -4.86 -12.27
CA ILE A 162 2.81 -6.03 -11.42
C ILE A 162 1.94 -7.07 -12.14
N GLY A 163 2.14 -8.36 -11.88
CA GLY A 163 1.37 -9.38 -12.61
C GLY A 163 1.57 -10.83 -12.21
N PHE A 164 2.71 -11.17 -11.61
CA PHE A 164 3.17 -12.55 -11.38
C PHE A 164 2.52 -13.26 -10.17
N SER A 165 1.31 -12.85 -9.78
CA SER A 165 0.64 -13.45 -8.61
C SER A 165 0.30 -14.92 -8.86
N GLY A 166 0.78 -15.81 -7.98
CA GLY A 166 0.61 -17.26 -8.06
C GLY A 166 1.69 -18.01 -8.85
N GLU A 167 2.41 -17.36 -9.77
CA GLU A 167 3.48 -17.99 -10.55
C GLU A 167 4.83 -17.98 -9.80
N LEU A 168 5.13 -16.91 -9.06
CA LEU A 168 6.34 -16.82 -8.23
C LEU A 168 6.23 -17.59 -6.92
N ASP A 169 5.02 -17.75 -6.37
CA ASP A 169 4.77 -18.55 -5.15
C ASP A 169 5.14 -20.02 -5.34
N LEU A 170 5.05 -20.53 -6.58
CA LEU A 170 5.43 -21.91 -6.93
C LEU A 170 6.95 -22.13 -6.96
N ILE A 171 7.75 -21.08 -7.17
CA ILE A 171 9.21 -21.17 -7.18
C ILE A 171 9.75 -21.05 -5.74
N GLN A 172 9.13 -20.21 -4.92
CA GLN A 172 9.64 -19.88 -3.58
C GLN A 172 9.27 -20.90 -2.50
N CYS A 173 8.26 -21.76 -2.74
CA CYS A 173 7.81 -22.78 -1.78
C CYS A 173 8.09 -24.24 -2.21
N LYS A 174 8.75 -24.48 -3.36
CA LYS A 174 9.02 -25.85 -3.84
C LYS A 174 10.43 -26.38 -3.54
N THR A 175 11.30 -25.66 -2.85
CA THR A 175 12.64 -26.17 -2.49
C THR A 175 12.66 -27.07 -1.24
N THR A 176 11.52 -27.54 -0.76
CA THR A 176 11.46 -28.62 0.24
C THR A 176 10.78 -29.84 -0.34
N ASN A 177 11.47 -30.51 -1.26
CA ASN A 177 11.70 -31.95 -1.27
C ASN A 177 12.15 -32.37 -2.68
N THR A 178 13.16 -33.23 -2.68
CA THR A 178 13.71 -33.97 -3.83
C THR A 178 12.66 -34.25 -4.90
N ASP A 179 12.87 -33.74 -6.11
CA ASP A 179 12.93 -34.51 -7.36
C ASP A 179 13.11 -33.59 -8.58
N GLU A 180 14.21 -33.81 -9.28
CA GLU A 180 14.59 -33.42 -10.66
C GLU A 180 14.10 -32.07 -11.23
N PHE A 181 14.97 -31.07 -11.13
CA PHE A 181 15.02 -29.95 -12.07
C PHE A 181 15.43 -30.45 -13.46
N ASN A 182 14.47 -30.84 -14.30
CA ASN A 182 14.69 -30.84 -15.74
C ASN A 182 14.50 -29.42 -16.27
N LEU A 183 15.63 -28.72 -16.35
CA LEU A 183 15.78 -27.42 -16.95
C LEU A 183 15.65 -27.56 -18.48
N ALA A 184 14.43 -27.51 -19.01
CA ALA A 184 14.23 -27.19 -20.43
C ALA A 184 14.25 -25.67 -20.57
N VAL A 185 15.46 -25.10 -20.63
CA VAL A 185 15.68 -23.84 -21.35
C VAL A 185 15.76 -24.21 -22.82
N LEU A 186 14.65 -23.98 -23.54
CA LEU A 186 14.52 -23.43 -24.90
C LEU A 186 13.03 -23.28 -25.22
#